data_AF-A0AAD5SRX9-F1
#
_entry.id   AF-A0AAD5SRX9-F1
#
_cell.length_a   1.000
_cell.length_b   1.000
_cell.length_c   1.000
_cell.angle_alpha   90.00
_cell.angle_beta   90.00
_cell.angle_gamma   90.00
#
_symmetry.space_group_name_H-M   'P 1'
#
loop_
_entity.id
_entity.type
_entity.pdbx_description
1 polymer ?
#
loop_
_entity_poly.entity_id
_entity_poly.type
_entity_poly.pdbx_seq_one_letter_code
_entity_poly.pdbx_strand_id
1 'polypeptide(L)'
;MSEPKQAQPTLKAQAGVTSIKVALSQDMFNEISTLIVPIAESFAADTKIPDQHIKKHIPLLGEVSAADATNIAITKFDIKDVIMAIRDGFIEIAIRDVEFQVDMDMKAIGGNLGKVFVAADVDVEGKLRFGLKGRHCTTDVFDIKATLRNFDAKVGTGFAGEILEHVMDLLEKVLKSTIEKLLAAQISSALKTGLDSVLVRNWDIVGSVSSVNYKLQVDFVAAPVITEAGGVEYSIGVDSFFNRGGNPFLVDTIARDLETTKIEE
;
A
#
# COMPACT_ATOMS: atom_id res chain seq x y z
N MET A 1 -20.93 -46.69 -49.07
CA MET A 1 -19.94 -46.68 -47.99
C MET A 1 -19.74 -45.23 -47.60
N SER A 2 -20.23 -44.83 -46.44
CA SER A 2 -20.17 -43.46 -45.96
C SER A 2 -18.97 -43.34 -45.04
N GLU A 3 -18.04 -42.43 -45.33
CA GLU A 3 -16.90 -42.17 -44.45
C GLU A 3 -17.38 -41.68 -43.08
N PRO A 4 -16.77 -42.15 -41.97
CA PRO A 4 -17.10 -41.63 -40.66
C PRO A 4 -16.58 -40.19 -40.56
N LYS A 5 -17.49 -39.25 -40.30
CA LYS A 5 -17.17 -37.87 -39.92
C LYS A 5 -16.20 -37.91 -38.74
N GLN A 6 -14.96 -37.47 -38.95
CA GLN A 6 -14.04 -37.19 -37.85
C GLN A 6 -14.71 -36.15 -36.93
N ALA A 7 -14.97 -36.55 -35.69
CA ALA A 7 -15.41 -35.64 -34.66
C ALA A 7 -14.33 -34.57 -34.49
N GLN A 8 -14.65 -33.32 -34.83
CA GLN A 8 -13.78 -32.19 -34.51
C GLN A 8 -13.53 -32.19 -33.00
N PRO A 9 -12.26 -32.11 -32.54
CA PRO A 9 -11.99 -31.97 -31.12
C PRO A 9 -12.66 -30.67 -30.67
N THR A 10 -13.65 -30.79 -29.79
CA THR A 10 -14.24 -29.65 -29.11
C THR A 10 -13.20 -29.18 -28.10
N LEU A 11 -12.48 -28.11 -28.44
CA LEU A 11 -11.64 -27.37 -27.50
C LEU A 11 -12.57 -26.75 -26.45
N LYS A 12 -12.91 -27.53 -25.42
CA LYS A 12 -13.52 -26.98 -24.21
C LYS A 12 -12.40 -26.33 -23.41
N ALA A 13 -12.44 -25.01 -23.28
CA ALA A 13 -11.65 -24.31 -22.27
C ALA A 13 -11.98 -24.96 -20.91
N GLN A 14 -10.97 -25.50 -20.24
CA GLN A 14 -11.14 -26.06 -18.89
C GLN A 14 -10.98 -24.91 -17.90
N ALA A 15 -12.07 -24.60 -17.20
CA ALA A 15 -12.09 -23.54 -16.20
C ALA A 15 -11.04 -23.78 -15.11
N GLY A 16 -10.27 -22.76 -14.78
CA GLY A 16 -9.27 -22.81 -13.70
C GLY A 16 -7.97 -23.56 -14.03
N VAL A 17 -7.69 -23.88 -15.29
CA VAL A 17 -6.40 -24.43 -15.72
C VAL A 17 -5.42 -23.29 -16.05
N THR A 18 -4.18 -23.42 -15.59
CA THR A 18 -3.13 -22.43 -15.91
C THR A 18 -2.95 -22.34 -17.42
N SER A 19 -3.20 -21.16 -17.97
CA SER A 19 -3.15 -20.88 -19.40
C SER A 19 -1.97 -19.97 -19.75
N ILE A 20 -1.54 -19.12 -18.81
CA ILE A 20 -0.49 -18.13 -19.01
C ILE A 20 0.39 -18.06 -17.75
N LYS A 21 1.71 -17.97 -17.95
CA LYS A 21 2.67 -17.57 -16.90
C LYS A 21 3.19 -16.18 -17.21
N VAL A 22 3.15 -15.29 -16.21
CA VAL A 22 3.67 -13.93 -16.31
C VAL A 22 4.74 -13.76 -15.25
N ALA A 23 5.90 -13.23 -15.62
CA ALA A 23 6.98 -12.94 -14.68
C ALA A 23 7.31 -11.44 -14.74
N LEU A 24 7.20 -10.75 -13.61
CA LEU A 24 7.64 -9.36 -13.48
C LEU A 24 9.07 -9.33 -12.94
N SER A 25 10.00 -8.84 -13.75
CA SER A 25 11.42 -8.71 -13.40
C SER A 25 11.68 -7.49 -12.51
N GLN A 26 12.90 -7.41 -11.98
CA GLN A 26 13.36 -6.28 -11.17
C GLN A 26 13.16 -4.92 -11.86
N ASP A 27 13.35 -4.84 -13.18
CA ASP A 27 13.18 -3.59 -13.93
C ASP A 27 11.75 -3.04 -13.84
N MET A 28 10.74 -3.92 -13.81
CA MET A 28 9.35 -3.49 -13.61
C MET A 28 9.14 -2.88 -12.22
N PHE A 29 9.79 -3.43 -11.18
CA PHE A 29 9.69 -2.88 -9.83
C PHE A 29 10.46 -1.57 -9.67
N ASN A 30 11.54 -1.38 -10.43
CA ASN A 30 12.23 -0.09 -10.53
C ASN A 30 11.33 0.97 -11.19
N GLU A 31 10.50 0.61 -12.17
CA GLU A 31 9.52 1.53 -12.73
C GLU A 31 8.39 1.84 -11.75
N ILE A 32 7.87 0.81 -11.06
CA ILE A 32 6.78 0.97 -10.08
C ILE A 32 7.22 1.83 -8.90
N SER A 33 8.49 1.78 -8.47
CA SER A 33 8.98 2.61 -7.37
C SER A 33 8.86 4.11 -7.66
N THR A 34 8.94 4.52 -8.93
CA THR A 34 8.72 5.92 -9.34
C THR A 34 7.28 6.40 -9.11
N LEU A 35 6.32 5.48 -9.10
CA LEU A 35 4.91 5.76 -8.82
C LEU A 35 4.63 5.82 -7.31
N ILE A 36 5.48 5.20 -6.48
CA ILE A 36 5.31 5.19 -5.03
C ILE A 36 5.53 6.58 -4.42
N VAL A 37 6.51 7.34 -4.93
CA VAL A 37 6.86 8.67 -4.41
C VAL A 37 5.62 9.59 -4.28
N PRO A 38 4.90 9.92 -5.37
CA PRO A 38 3.77 10.84 -5.28
C PRO A 38 2.61 10.29 -4.43
N ILE A 39 2.46 8.96 -4.36
CA ILE A 39 1.45 8.32 -3.50
C ILE A 39 1.82 8.52 -2.02
N ALA A 40 3.05 8.19 -1.64
CA ALA A 40 3.51 8.31 -0.26
C ALA A 40 3.52 9.77 0.22
N GLU A 41 3.95 10.71 -0.62
CA GLU A 41 3.94 12.14 -0.32
C GLU A 41 2.51 12.67 -0.10
N SER A 42 1.56 12.31 -0.97
CA SER A 42 0.15 12.71 -0.81
C SER A 42 -0.44 12.18 0.50
N PHE A 43 -0.17 10.92 0.84
CA PHE A 43 -0.69 10.32 2.08
C PHE A 43 -0.03 10.92 3.32
N ALA A 44 1.25 11.27 3.27
CA ALA A 44 1.92 11.96 4.36
C ALA A 44 1.33 13.35 4.59
N ALA A 45 1.04 14.10 3.52
CA ALA A 45 0.39 15.40 3.61
C ALA A 45 -1.02 15.34 4.24
N ASP A 46 -1.76 14.27 3.96
CA ASP A 46 -3.10 14.05 4.53
C ASP A 46 -3.08 13.48 5.96
N THR A 47 -1.90 13.12 6.49
CA THR A 47 -1.78 12.48 7.80
C THR A 47 -2.02 13.48 8.93
N LYS A 48 -3.03 13.19 9.76
CA LYS A 48 -3.32 13.95 10.98
C LYS A 48 -2.55 13.38 12.16
N ILE A 49 -1.64 14.18 12.72
CA ILE A 49 -0.96 13.82 13.97
C ILE A 49 -1.83 14.32 15.13
N PRO A 50 -2.24 13.44 16.07
CA PRO A 50 -3.07 13.85 17.19
C PRO A 50 -2.30 14.74 18.16
N ASP A 51 -3.00 15.66 18.80
CA ASP A 51 -2.45 16.50 19.87
C ASP A 51 -1.79 15.64 20.96
N GLN A 52 -0.66 16.12 21.48
CA GLN A 52 0.13 15.43 22.50
C GLN A 52 0.07 16.20 23.82
N HIS A 53 -0.38 15.52 24.87
CA HIS A 53 -0.46 16.06 26.22
C HIS A 53 0.48 15.29 27.14
N ILE A 54 1.63 15.89 27.46
CA ILE A 54 2.66 15.29 28.30
C ILE A 54 2.43 15.73 29.74
N LYS A 55 2.04 14.78 30.59
CA LYS A 55 1.92 14.97 32.03
C LYS A 55 3.15 14.44 32.75
N LYS A 56 3.54 15.09 33.85
CA LYS A 56 4.59 14.62 34.76
C LYS A 56 4.04 14.54 36.17
N HIS A 57 4.39 13.46 36.88
CA HIS A 57 4.09 13.35 38.30
C HIS A 57 5.15 14.11 39.10
N ILE A 58 4.73 15.08 39.91
CA ILE A 58 5.60 15.81 40.82
C ILE A 58 5.22 15.42 42.26
N PRO A 59 6.18 14.97 43.10
CA PRO A 59 5.93 14.72 44.51
C PRO A 59 5.29 15.94 45.17
N LEU A 60 4.22 15.72 45.96
CA LEU A 60 3.41 16.76 46.64
C LEU A 60 2.45 17.59 45.78
N LEU A 61 2.60 17.63 44.45
CA LEU A 61 1.73 18.40 43.54
C LEU A 61 0.85 17.53 42.63
N GLY A 62 1.08 16.21 42.58
CA GLY A 62 0.29 15.28 41.77
C GLY A 62 0.69 15.28 40.29
N GLU A 63 -0.22 14.85 39.40
CA GLU A 63 -0.02 14.98 37.96
C GLU A 63 -0.19 16.44 37.53
N VAL A 64 0.85 17.00 36.90
CA VAL A 64 0.82 18.33 36.30
C VAL A 64 1.13 18.25 34.80
N SER A 65 0.54 19.16 34.01
CA SER A 65 0.92 19.29 32.60
C SER A 65 2.35 19.81 32.51
N ALA A 66 3.23 19.03 31.88
CA ALA A 66 4.61 19.39 31.63
C ALA A 66 4.74 20.10 30.27
N ALA A 67 4.09 19.55 29.24
CA ALA A 67 4.07 20.11 27.90
C ALA A 67 2.81 19.68 27.13
N ASP A 68 2.32 20.57 26.28
CA ASP A 68 1.21 20.32 25.36
C ASP A 68 1.64 20.74 23.95
N ALA A 69 1.49 19.85 22.97
CA ALA A 69 1.70 20.13 21.55
C ALA A 69 0.38 19.94 20.80
N THR A 70 -0.06 20.99 20.11
CA THR A 70 -1.35 21.05 19.42
C THR A 70 -1.19 21.53 17.99
N ASN A 71 -2.19 21.28 17.13
CA ASN A 71 -2.17 21.69 15.72
C ASN A 71 -0.94 21.15 14.96
N ILE A 72 -0.58 19.90 15.23
CA ILE A 72 0.60 19.26 14.66
C ILE A 72 0.32 18.95 13.19
N ALA A 73 1.08 19.58 12.28
CA ALA A 73 0.91 19.45 10.84
C ALA A 73 2.23 19.11 10.16
N ILE A 74 2.21 18.13 9.26
CA ILE A 74 3.34 17.83 8.37
C ILE A 74 3.35 18.91 7.29
N THR A 75 4.41 19.70 7.25
CA THR A 75 4.58 20.81 6.30
C THR A 75 5.49 20.42 5.14
N LYS A 76 6.34 19.40 5.32
CA LYS A 76 7.18 18.84 4.27
C LYS A 76 7.36 17.33 4.46
N PHE A 77 7.23 16.59 3.36
CA PHE A 77 7.55 15.18 3.25
C PHE A 77 8.04 14.95 1.81
N ASP A 78 9.35 14.95 1.62
CA ASP A 78 9.97 14.95 0.27
C ASP A 78 10.90 13.74 0.14
N ILE A 79 10.53 12.79 -0.71
CA ILE A 79 11.21 11.51 -0.84
C ILE A 79 12.29 11.60 -1.91
N LYS A 80 13.52 11.23 -1.57
CA LYS A 80 14.65 11.24 -2.51
C LYS A 80 14.87 9.91 -3.21
N ASP A 81 14.68 8.80 -2.50
CA ASP A 81 14.95 7.49 -3.05
C ASP A 81 13.91 6.45 -2.60
N VAL A 82 13.53 5.58 -3.54
CA VAL A 82 12.65 4.43 -3.29
C VAL A 82 13.21 3.22 -4.00
N ILE A 83 13.57 2.21 -3.21
CA ILE A 83 14.09 0.94 -3.66
C ILE A 83 13.02 -0.13 -3.45
N MET A 84 12.76 -0.91 -4.50
CA MET A 84 11.90 -2.09 -4.45
C MET A 84 12.70 -3.32 -4.91
N ALA A 85 13.46 -3.94 -4.02
CA ALA A 85 14.33 -5.06 -4.38
C ALA A 85 13.61 -6.41 -4.24
N ILE A 86 13.57 -7.20 -5.31
CA ILE A 86 13.04 -8.57 -5.23
C ILE A 86 13.98 -9.43 -4.39
N ARG A 87 13.42 -10.16 -3.43
CA ARG A 87 14.08 -11.15 -2.58
C ARG A 87 13.32 -12.47 -2.66
N ASP A 88 13.96 -13.58 -2.30
CA ASP A 88 13.24 -14.85 -2.25
C ASP A 88 12.10 -14.79 -1.22
N GLY A 89 10.87 -14.92 -1.72
CA GLY A 89 9.63 -14.91 -0.93
C GLY A 89 9.01 -13.53 -0.65
N PHE A 90 9.67 -12.41 -0.94
CA PHE A 90 9.13 -11.06 -0.71
C PHE A 90 9.83 -9.99 -1.56
N ILE A 91 9.27 -8.79 -1.64
CA ILE A 91 9.98 -7.63 -2.17
C ILE A 91 10.25 -6.66 -1.02
N GLU A 92 11.51 -6.28 -0.89
CA GLU A 92 11.97 -5.30 0.08
C GLU A 92 11.62 -3.90 -0.43
N ILE A 93 10.96 -3.10 0.41
CA ILE A 93 10.70 -1.68 0.14
C ILE A 93 11.54 -0.86 1.08
N ALA A 94 12.34 0.05 0.53
CA ALA A 94 13.05 1.05 1.30
C ALA A 94 12.80 2.43 0.71
N ILE A 95 12.20 3.32 1.49
CA ILE A 95 12.06 4.75 1.21
C ILE A 95 13.10 5.45 2.07
N ARG A 96 14.07 6.11 1.44
CA ARG A 96 15.25 6.65 2.12
C ARG A 96 15.40 8.15 1.89
N ASP A 97 16.12 8.76 2.83
CA ASP A 97 16.51 10.17 2.78
C ASP A 97 15.29 11.09 2.59
N VAL A 98 14.22 10.81 3.33
CA VAL A 98 13.00 11.62 3.27
C VAL A 98 13.18 12.86 4.15
N GLU A 99 13.12 14.03 3.54
CA GLU A 99 13.14 15.28 4.29
C GLU A 99 11.76 15.52 4.91
N PHE A 100 11.72 15.59 6.23
CA PHE A 100 10.50 15.69 7.02
C PHE A 100 10.47 16.98 7.82
N GLN A 101 9.38 17.74 7.71
CA GLN A 101 9.15 18.93 8.53
C GLN A 101 7.75 18.92 9.13
N VAL A 102 7.68 19.31 10.41
CA VAL A 102 6.44 19.40 11.18
C VAL A 102 6.38 20.72 11.91
N ASP A 103 5.23 21.35 11.85
CA ASP A 103 4.90 22.55 12.60
C ASP A 103 3.90 22.20 13.70
N MET A 104 4.06 22.79 14.88
CA MET A 104 3.12 22.63 15.99
C MET A 104 3.06 23.87 16.88
N ASP A 105 1.94 24.06 17.56
CA ASP A 105 1.79 25.03 18.63
C ASP A 105 2.12 24.37 19.97
N MET A 106 2.98 24.98 20.77
CA MET A 106 3.48 24.36 22.01
C MET A 106 3.27 25.22 23.26
N LYS A 107 2.83 24.58 24.33
CA LYS A 107 2.80 25.13 25.70
C LYS A 107 3.63 24.25 26.62
N ALA A 108 4.33 24.85 27.57
CA ALA A 108 5.12 24.12 28.57
C ALA A 108 5.15 24.86 29.90
N ILE A 109 5.06 24.11 31.00
CA ILE A 109 5.22 24.60 32.39
C ILE A 109 4.50 25.95 32.62
N GLY A 110 3.20 26.00 32.31
CA GLY A 110 2.36 27.19 32.53
C GLY A 110 2.60 28.37 31.58
N GLY A 111 3.52 28.27 30.63
CA GLY A 111 3.83 29.28 29.62
C GLY A 111 3.52 28.82 28.20
N ASN A 112 3.31 29.77 27.30
CA ASN A 112 3.19 29.51 25.86
C ASN A 112 4.58 29.63 25.22
N LEU A 113 5.06 28.56 24.57
CA LEU A 113 6.31 28.58 23.82
C LEU A 113 6.11 29.11 22.39
N GLY A 114 4.85 29.09 21.92
CA GLY A 114 4.48 29.52 20.58
C GLY A 114 4.68 28.40 19.55
N LYS A 115 5.02 28.79 18.31
CA LYS A 115 5.27 27.83 17.24
C LYS A 115 6.61 27.14 17.39
N VAL A 116 6.60 25.83 17.26
CA VAL A 116 7.77 24.96 17.22
C VAL A 116 7.81 24.29 15.85
N PHE A 117 9.00 24.30 15.27
CA PHE A 117 9.31 23.69 13.98
C PHE A 117 10.24 22.51 14.23
N VAL A 118 9.90 21.34 13.73
CA VAL A 118 10.72 20.14 13.80
C VAL A 118 11.17 19.79 12.40
N ALA A 119 12.48 19.64 12.21
CA ALA A 119 13.05 19.02 11.03
C ALA A 119 13.63 17.66 11.41
N ALA A 120 13.43 16.66 10.56
CA ALA A 120 14.01 15.33 10.73
C ALA A 120 14.25 14.67 9.36
N ASP A 121 15.05 13.62 9.36
CA ASP A 121 15.15 12.69 8.24
C ASP A 121 14.32 11.45 8.57
N VAL A 122 13.58 10.94 7.60
CA VAL A 122 12.79 9.71 7.76
C VAL A 122 13.30 8.64 6.81
N ASP A 123 13.48 7.43 7.34
CA ASP A 123 13.61 6.23 6.52
C ASP A 123 12.46 5.29 6.83
N VAL A 124 11.92 4.65 5.79
CA VAL A 124 10.85 3.66 5.91
C VAL A 124 11.30 2.39 5.23
N GLU A 125 11.32 1.32 6.00
CA GLU A 125 11.68 -0.01 5.51
C GLU A 125 10.49 -0.94 5.73
N GLY A 126 10.28 -1.87 4.81
CA GLY A 126 9.22 -2.85 4.91
C GLY A 126 9.36 -3.96 3.89
N LYS A 127 8.43 -4.90 3.96
CA LYS A 127 8.36 -6.03 3.03
C LYS A 127 6.97 -6.07 2.43
N LEU A 128 6.91 -6.47 1.17
CA LEU A 128 5.66 -6.77 0.49
C LEU A 128 5.69 -8.19 -0.04
N ARG A 129 4.52 -8.81 -0.16
CA ARG A 129 4.31 -10.04 -0.91
C ARG A 129 2.94 -10.02 -1.56
N PHE A 130 2.76 -10.89 -2.53
CA PHE A 130 1.46 -11.09 -3.17
C PHE A 130 0.86 -12.40 -2.69
N GLY A 131 -0.40 -12.34 -2.27
CA GLY A 131 -1.19 -13.49 -1.84
C GLY A 131 -2.40 -13.71 -2.75
N LEU A 132 -3.19 -14.73 -2.41
CA LEU A 132 -4.51 -14.95 -3.01
C LEU A 132 -5.61 -14.90 -1.97
N LYS A 133 -6.68 -14.20 -2.29
CA LYS A 133 -7.95 -14.25 -1.57
C LYS A 133 -9.05 -14.66 -2.53
N GLY A 134 -9.37 -15.95 -2.53
CA GLY A 134 -10.22 -16.54 -3.57
C GLY A 134 -9.47 -16.60 -4.90
N ARG A 135 -10.04 -16.01 -5.96
CA ARG A 135 -9.41 -15.92 -7.30
C ARG A 135 -8.72 -14.59 -7.58
N HIS A 136 -8.74 -13.67 -6.62
CA HIS A 136 -8.10 -12.37 -6.73
C HIS A 136 -6.75 -12.39 -6.02
N CYS A 137 -5.73 -11.91 -6.71
CA CYS A 137 -4.46 -11.58 -6.09
C CYS A 137 -4.69 -10.46 -5.06
N THR A 138 -3.84 -10.35 -4.04
CA THR A 138 -3.89 -9.29 -3.03
C THR A 138 -2.47 -8.90 -2.61
N THR A 139 -2.21 -7.62 -2.38
CA THR A 139 -0.94 -7.18 -1.79
C THR A 139 -0.99 -7.26 -0.27
N ASP A 140 0.06 -7.81 0.33
CA ASP A 140 0.29 -7.83 1.76
C ASP A 140 1.59 -7.07 2.07
N VAL A 141 1.49 -6.03 2.89
CA VAL A 141 2.63 -5.21 3.33
C VAL A 141 2.85 -5.47 4.81
N PHE A 142 4.04 -5.94 5.17
CA PHE A 142 4.37 -6.41 6.50
C PHE A 142 5.78 -5.98 6.92
N ASP A 143 6.10 -6.16 8.20
CA ASP A 143 7.37 -5.73 8.81
C ASP A 143 7.73 -4.26 8.53
N ILE A 144 6.73 -3.39 8.36
CA ILE A 144 6.99 -1.98 8.08
C ILE A 144 7.47 -1.25 9.34
N LYS A 145 8.49 -0.42 9.16
CA LYS A 145 9.05 0.43 10.20
C LYS A 145 9.46 1.77 9.59
N ALA A 146 8.99 2.86 10.19
CA ALA A 146 9.55 4.18 9.96
C ALA A 146 10.54 4.51 11.08
N THR A 147 11.65 5.16 10.75
CA THR A 147 12.67 5.60 11.70
C THR A 147 12.94 7.07 11.46
N LEU A 148 12.79 7.90 12.50
CA LEU A 148 13.18 9.30 12.47
C LEU A 148 14.63 9.45 12.93
N ARG A 149 15.44 10.16 12.15
CA ARG A 149 16.83 10.55 12.45
C ARG A 149 16.94 12.07 12.49
N ASN A 150 17.99 12.57 13.15
CA ASN A 150 18.33 14.00 13.18
C ASN A 150 17.16 14.92 13.57
N PHE A 151 16.42 14.54 14.62
CA PHE A 151 15.27 15.30 15.11
C PHE A 151 15.75 16.63 15.73
N ASP A 152 15.55 17.74 15.02
CA ASP A 152 15.95 19.08 15.43
C ASP A 152 14.70 19.94 15.63
N ALA A 153 14.44 20.33 16.88
CA ALA A 153 13.30 21.15 17.27
C ALA A 153 13.73 22.60 17.52
N LYS A 154 13.13 23.54 16.79
CA LYS A 154 13.38 24.98 16.91
C LYS A 154 12.15 25.71 17.40
N VAL A 155 12.29 26.44 18.50
CA VAL A 155 11.25 27.30 19.05
C VAL A 155 11.38 28.69 18.44
N GLY A 156 10.28 29.22 17.89
CA GLY A 156 10.29 30.50 17.18
C GLY A 156 10.61 31.74 18.04
N THR A 157 10.77 31.60 19.36
CA THR A 157 10.85 32.73 20.31
C THR A 157 12.20 32.93 21.00
N GLY A 158 13.28 32.23 20.61
CA GLY A 158 14.63 32.52 21.10
C GLY A 158 14.87 32.31 22.60
N PHE A 159 13.94 31.68 23.32
CA PHE A 159 14.13 31.28 24.71
C PHE A 159 15.12 30.13 24.78
N ALA A 160 16.37 30.42 25.17
CA ALA A 160 17.41 29.44 25.43
C ALA A 160 17.56 29.26 26.96
N GLY A 161 17.14 28.11 27.48
CA GLY A 161 17.37 27.74 28.87
C GLY A 161 17.20 26.22 29.06
N GLU A 162 17.89 25.66 30.05
CA GLU A 162 17.94 24.21 30.35
C GLU A 162 16.54 23.57 30.53
N ILE A 163 15.55 24.35 30.98
CA ILE A 163 14.15 23.90 31.11
C ILE A 163 13.53 23.61 29.74
N LEU A 164 13.88 24.41 28.73
CA LEU A 164 13.41 24.22 27.36
C LEU A 164 14.01 22.95 26.76
N GLU A 165 15.29 22.69 26.99
CA GLU A 165 15.96 21.45 26.54
C GLU A 165 15.28 20.20 27.12
N HIS A 166 14.99 20.19 28.43
CA HIS A 166 14.31 19.05 29.05
C HIS A 166 12.91 18.81 28.49
N VAL A 167 12.19 19.88 28.16
CA VAL A 167 10.86 19.82 27.55
C VAL A 167 10.95 19.33 26.10
N MET A 168 11.96 19.76 25.34
CA MET A 168 12.20 19.29 23.97
C MET A 168 12.60 17.82 23.95
N ASP A 169 13.41 17.35 24.88
CA ASP A 169 13.76 15.92 25.01
C ASP A 169 12.53 15.03 25.26
N LEU A 170 11.62 15.50 26.12
CA LEU A 170 10.39 14.77 26.42
C LEU A 170 9.45 14.75 25.22
N LEU A 171 9.33 15.88 24.52
CA LEU A 171 8.60 15.96 23.27
C LEU A 171 9.19 15.04 22.21
N GLU A 172 10.50 15.08 21.98
CA GLU A 172 11.16 14.25 20.99
C GLU A 172 10.80 12.79 21.23
N LYS A 173 10.95 12.29 22.46
CA LYS A 173 10.64 10.89 22.79
C LYS A 173 9.19 10.50 22.50
N VAL A 174 8.24 11.35 22.85
CA VAL A 174 6.80 11.07 22.68
C VAL A 174 6.38 11.23 21.22
N LEU A 175 6.76 12.34 20.61
CA LEU A 175 6.37 12.71 19.25
C LEU A 175 7.03 11.81 18.22
N LYS A 176 8.33 11.50 18.38
CA LYS A 176 9.05 10.58 17.50
C LYS A 176 8.35 9.24 17.39
N SER A 177 8.06 8.59 18.54
CA SER A 177 7.38 7.29 18.57
C SER A 177 5.99 7.34 17.93
N THR A 178 5.24 8.43 18.15
CA THR A 178 3.92 8.63 17.54
C THR A 178 4.02 8.81 16.03
N ILE A 179 4.93 9.66 15.55
CA ILE A 179 5.15 9.91 14.13
C ILE A 179 5.64 8.65 13.42
N GLU A 180 6.62 7.93 13.97
CA GLU A 180 7.12 6.68 13.40
C GLU A 180 5.99 5.65 13.19
N LYS A 181 5.12 5.47 14.19
CA LYS A 181 3.98 4.54 14.08
C LYS A 181 2.94 5.00 13.05
N LEU A 182 2.63 6.30 13.05
CA LEU A 182 1.65 6.86 12.11
C LEU A 182 2.15 6.76 10.67
N LEU A 183 3.39 7.16 10.41
CA LEU A 183 4.00 7.05 9.09
C LEU A 183 4.07 5.60 8.61
N ALA A 184 4.50 4.67 9.47
CA ALA A 184 4.55 3.24 9.12
C ALA A 184 3.15 2.71 8.75
N ALA A 185 2.11 3.05 9.53
CA ALA A 185 0.75 2.61 9.24
C ALA A 185 0.20 3.24 7.95
N GLN A 186 0.40 4.54 7.76
CA GLN A 186 -0.12 5.27 6.60
C GLN A 186 0.57 4.84 5.30
N ILE A 187 1.90 4.71 5.32
CA ILE A 187 2.67 4.27 4.16
C ILE A 187 2.35 2.81 3.83
N SER A 188 2.16 1.94 4.82
CA SER A 188 1.70 0.56 4.57
C SER A 188 0.35 0.54 3.85
N SER A 189 -0.60 1.34 4.33
CA SER A 189 -1.91 1.47 3.70
C SER A 189 -1.80 2.01 2.28
N ALA A 190 -1.01 3.06 2.08
CA ALA A 190 -0.81 3.71 0.79
C ALA A 190 -0.16 2.78 -0.23
N LEU A 191 0.90 2.06 0.17
CA LEU A 191 1.57 1.05 -0.65
C LEU A 191 0.61 -0.06 -1.05
N LYS A 192 -0.16 -0.58 -0.10
CA LYS A 192 -1.13 -1.63 -0.37
C LYS A 192 -2.19 -1.16 -1.38
N THR A 193 -2.82 -0.01 -1.14
CA THR A 193 -3.84 0.54 -2.04
C THR A 193 -3.28 0.90 -3.40
N GLY A 194 -2.11 1.52 -3.45
CA GLY A 194 -1.42 1.89 -4.68
C GLY A 194 -1.06 0.66 -5.52
N LEU A 195 -0.37 -0.32 -4.92
CA LEU A 195 0.02 -1.54 -5.61
C LEU A 195 -1.20 -2.38 -6.01
N ASP A 196 -2.23 -2.46 -5.17
CA ASP A 196 -3.47 -3.16 -5.53
C ASP A 196 -4.14 -2.52 -6.76
N SER A 197 -4.11 -1.19 -6.88
CA SER A 197 -4.69 -0.49 -8.04
C SER A 197 -3.91 -0.71 -9.34
N VAL A 198 -2.59 -0.92 -9.26
CA VAL A 198 -1.71 -1.05 -10.43
C VAL A 198 -1.53 -2.50 -10.83
N LEU A 199 -1.13 -3.36 -9.89
CA LEU A 199 -0.72 -4.75 -10.15
C LEU A 199 -1.85 -5.74 -9.94
N VAL A 200 -2.77 -5.43 -9.02
CA VAL A 200 -3.72 -6.39 -8.47
C VAL A 200 -5.18 -6.04 -8.79
N ARG A 201 -5.37 -5.20 -9.81
CA ARG A 201 -6.70 -4.79 -10.28
C ARG A 201 -7.50 -5.99 -10.81
N ASN A 202 -8.76 -5.76 -11.18
CA ASN A 202 -9.47 -6.75 -12.00
C ASN A 202 -8.83 -6.79 -13.39
N TRP A 203 -8.35 -7.97 -13.80
CA TRP A 203 -7.70 -8.18 -15.11
C TRP A 203 -8.70 -8.69 -16.17
N ASP A 204 -9.97 -8.90 -15.81
CA ASP A 204 -11.01 -9.29 -16.75
C ASP A 204 -11.09 -8.33 -17.94
N ILE A 205 -11.14 -8.91 -19.15
CA ILE A 205 -11.29 -8.15 -20.39
C ILE A 205 -12.72 -8.35 -20.89
N VAL A 206 -13.47 -7.27 -20.97
CA VAL A 206 -14.83 -7.28 -21.52
C VAL A 206 -14.83 -6.47 -22.81
N GLY A 207 -15.42 -7.03 -23.88
CA GLY A 207 -15.45 -6.38 -25.18
C GLY A 207 -16.61 -6.85 -26.07
N SER A 208 -16.66 -6.27 -27.28
CA SER A 208 -17.66 -6.62 -28.29
C SER A 208 -17.04 -6.54 -29.68
N VAL A 209 -17.25 -7.56 -30.50
CA VAL A 209 -16.82 -7.61 -31.91
C VAL A 209 -17.98 -8.17 -32.73
N SER A 210 -18.42 -7.44 -33.76
CA SER A 210 -19.45 -7.90 -34.73
C SER A 210 -20.71 -8.51 -34.08
N SER A 211 -21.25 -7.83 -33.06
CA SER A 211 -22.44 -8.25 -32.30
C SER A 211 -22.24 -9.49 -31.41
N VAL A 212 -21.01 -9.93 -31.20
CA VAL A 212 -20.62 -10.91 -30.18
C VAL A 212 -19.96 -10.16 -29.03
N ASN A 213 -20.60 -10.19 -27.87
CA ASN A 213 -20.02 -9.72 -26.63
C ASN A 213 -19.18 -10.84 -26.02
N TYR A 214 -18.03 -10.50 -25.46
CA TYR A 214 -17.14 -11.45 -24.83
C TYR A 214 -16.60 -10.94 -23.50
N LYS A 215 -16.34 -11.89 -22.60
CA LYS A 215 -15.59 -11.68 -21.36
C LYS A 215 -14.47 -12.71 -21.33
N LEU A 216 -13.23 -12.24 -21.24
CA LEU A 216 -12.08 -13.05 -20.87
C LEU A 216 -11.89 -12.86 -19.36
N GLN A 217 -12.35 -13.82 -18.59
CA GLN A 217 -12.15 -13.82 -17.15
C GLN A 217 -10.74 -14.27 -16.85
N VAL A 218 -10.02 -13.46 -16.06
CA VAL A 218 -8.63 -13.71 -15.70
C VAL A 218 -8.58 -14.11 -14.23
N ASP A 219 -8.27 -15.38 -13.98
CA ASP A 219 -8.18 -15.94 -12.63
C ASP A 219 -6.73 -16.23 -12.27
N PHE A 220 -6.31 -15.86 -11.06
CA PHE A 220 -5.01 -16.29 -10.53
C PHE A 220 -5.15 -17.70 -9.95
N VAL A 221 -4.50 -18.68 -10.59
CA VAL A 221 -4.68 -20.11 -10.27
C VAL A 221 -3.84 -20.58 -9.09
N ALA A 222 -2.78 -19.85 -8.76
CA ALA A 222 -1.88 -20.13 -7.65
C ALA A 222 -1.30 -18.82 -7.09
N ALA A 223 -0.87 -18.85 -5.83
CA ALA A 223 -0.27 -17.68 -5.20
C ALA A 223 1.00 -17.30 -5.96
N PRO A 224 1.27 -16.00 -6.18
CA PRO A 224 2.46 -15.59 -6.89
C PRO A 224 3.73 -16.07 -6.18
N VAL A 225 4.69 -16.54 -6.95
CA VAL A 225 5.98 -17.00 -6.43
C VAL A 225 6.99 -15.89 -6.65
N ILE A 226 7.73 -15.53 -5.60
CA ILE A 226 8.71 -14.45 -5.64
C ILE A 226 10.10 -15.06 -5.48
N THR A 227 10.96 -14.87 -6.47
CA THR A 227 12.36 -15.31 -6.43
C THR A 227 13.27 -14.24 -7.01
N GLU A 228 14.51 -14.15 -6.53
CA GLU A 228 15.49 -13.20 -7.09
C GLU A 228 15.79 -13.50 -8.57
N ALA A 229 15.81 -14.78 -8.96
CA ALA A 229 16.15 -15.20 -10.32
C ALA A 229 14.98 -15.07 -11.32
N GLY A 230 13.76 -15.39 -10.90
CA GLY A 230 12.56 -15.41 -11.76
C GLY A 230 11.67 -14.17 -11.63
N GLY A 231 11.93 -13.31 -10.64
CA GLY A 231 11.08 -12.18 -10.32
C GLY A 231 9.79 -12.60 -9.61
N VAL A 232 8.70 -11.87 -9.88
CA VAL A 232 7.35 -12.23 -9.39
C VAL A 232 6.59 -12.98 -10.46
N GLU A 233 6.41 -14.27 -10.24
CA GLU A 233 5.74 -15.18 -11.16
C GLU A 233 4.26 -15.34 -10.80
N TYR A 234 3.40 -14.97 -11.73
CA TYR A 234 1.95 -15.20 -11.68
C TYR A 234 1.59 -16.38 -12.57
N SER A 235 0.78 -17.30 -12.04
CA SER A 235 0.12 -18.33 -12.82
C SER A 235 -1.33 -17.94 -13.03
N ILE A 236 -1.73 -17.78 -14.29
CA ILE A 236 -2.99 -17.18 -14.69
C ILE A 236 -3.79 -18.17 -15.54
N GLY A 237 -5.06 -18.36 -15.19
CA GLY A 237 -6.06 -19.04 -16.01
C GLY A 237 -6.90 -18.00 -16.75
N VAL A 238 -7.22 -18.26 -18.01
CA VAL A 238 -8.08 -17.38 -18.80
C VAL A 238 -9.28 -18.19 -19.27
N ASP A 239 -10.44 -17.85 -18.72
CA ASP A 239 -11.72 -18.42 -19.13
C ASP A 239 -12.41 -17.47 -20.09
N SER A 240 -13.02 -18.02 -21.13
CA SER A 240 -13.63 -17.21 -22.18
C SER A 240 -15.13 -17.48 -22.28
N PHE A 241 -15.91 -16.40 -22.18
CA PHE A 241 -17.36 -16.43 -22.26
C PHE A 241 -17.81 -15.54 -23.41
N PHE A 242 -18.78 -16.01 -24.21
CA PHE A 242 -19.26 -15.30 -25.38
C PHE A 242 -20.78 -15.37 -25.44
N ASN A 243 -21.42 -14.25 -25.81
CA ASN A 243 -22.84 -14.21 -26.11
C ASN A 243 -23.13 -13.34 -27.34
N ARG A 244 -24.10 -13.75 -28.15
CA ARG A 244 -24.53 -13.01 -29.35
C ARG A 244 -25.75 -12.15 -29.00
N GLY A 245 -25.60 -10.82 -29.06
CA GLY A 245 -26.60 -9.87 -28.56
C GLY A 245 -26.60 -9.75 -27.03
N GLY A 246 -27.21 -8.69 -26.49
CA GLY A 246 -27.30 -8.41 -25.04
C GLY A 246 -26.24 -7.43 -24.50
N ASN A 247 -26.18 -7.28 -23.17
CA ASN A 247 -25.25 -6.40 -22.47
C ASN A 247 -23.91 -7.14 -22.22
N PRO A 248 -22.74 -6.60 -22.63
CA PRO A 248 -21.44 -7.23 -22.43
C PRO A 248 -21.05 -7.42 -20.95
N PHE A 249 -21.68 -6.72 -20.02
CA PHE A 249 -21.45 -6.88 -18.58
C PHE A 249 -22.26 -8.02 -17.94
N LEU A 250 -23.19 -8.65 -18.66
CA LEU A 250 -24.06 -9.73 -18.17
C LEU A 250 -23.72 -11.11 -18.75
N VAL A 251 -22.56 -11.26 -19.37
CA VAL A 251 -22.16 -12.52 -20.03
C VAL A 251 -22.05 -13.69 -19.02
N ASP A 252 -21.86 -13.41 -17.73
CA ASP A 252 -21.81 -14.42 -16.66
C ASP A 252 -23.16 -15.10 -16.37
N THR A 253 -24.30 -14.47 -16.68
CA THR A 253 -25.62 -15.00 -16.25
C THR A 253 -26.11 -16.14 -17.14
N ILE A 254 -25.80 -16.09 -18.44
CA ILE A 254 -26.35 -17.04 -19.43
C ILE A 254 -25.63 -18.38 -19.40
N ALA A 255 -24.34 -18.41 -19.02
CA ALA A 255 -23.58 -19.64 -18.91
C ALA A 255 -24.04 -20.54 -17.75
N ARG A 256 -24.52 -19.96 -16.64
CA ARG A 256 -25.07 -20.73 -15.50
C ARG A 256 -26.43 -21.34 -15.79
N ASP A 257 -27.28 -20.66 -16.55
CA ASP A 257 -28.62 -21.17 -16.90
C ASP A 257 -28.58 -22.34 -17.89
N LEU A 258 -27.48 -22.51 -18.64
CA LEU A 258 -27.28 -23.62 -19.58
C LEU A 258 -26.76 -24.91 -18.91
N GLU A 259 -26.20 -24.83 -17.69
CA GLU A 259 -25.80 -26.01 -16.92
C GLU A 259 -26.97 -26.61 -16.13
N THR A 260 -27.95 -25.80 -15.73
CA THR A 260 -29.17 -26.28 -15.04
C THR A 260 -30.20 -26.91 -15.99
N THR A 261 -30.15 -26.64 -17.30
CA THR A 261 -31.09 -27.24 -18.26
C THR A 261 -30.71 -28.65 -18.76
N LYS A 262 -29.61 -29.24 -18.27
CA LYS A 262 -29.16 -30.59 -18.68
C LYS A 262 -29.45 -31.70 -17.67
N ILE A 263 -30.27 -31.43 -16.66
CA ILE A 263 -30.77 -32.44 -15.73
C ILE A 263 -32.29 -32.45 -15.81
N GLU A 264 -32.84 -32.76 -16.99
CA GLU A 264 -34.22 -33.20 -17.19
C GLU A 264 -34.39 -33.59 -18.66
N GLU A 265 -33.99 -34.82 -18.99
CA GLU A 265 -34.59 -35.69 -20.03
C GLU A 265 -34.04 -37.11 -19.88
#